data_AF-A0A929KZJ6-F1
#
_entry.id   AF-A0A929KZJ6-F1
#
_cell.length_a   1.000
_cell.length_b   1.000
_cell.length_c   1.000
_cell.angle_alpha   90.00
_cell.angle_beta   90.00
_cell.angle_gamma   90.00
#
_symmetry.space_group_name_H-M   'P 1'
#
loop_
_entity.id
_entity.type
_entity.pdbx_description
1 polymer ?
#
loop_
_entity_poly.entity_id
_entity_poly.type
_entity_poly.pdbx_seq_one_letter_code
_entity_poly.pdbx_strand_id
1 'polypeptide(L)' 'MNLKRTFGAILSVLGIIGLIYTGVGIVQQSVQTTTAIVVGVIGAIFFFTGISLIRNTADTAK' A
#
# COMPACT_ATOMS: atom_id res chain seq x y z
N MET A 1 0.17 10.69 -18.20
CA MET A 1 0.90 10.22 -16.99
C MET A 1 1.58 8.91 -17.34
N ASN A 2 2.82 8.72 -16.90
CA ASN A 2 3.52 7.45 -17.12
C ASN A 2 2.75 6.30 -16.44
N LEU A 3 2.48 5.22 -17.19
CA LEU A 3 1.69 4.08 -16.71
C LEU A 3 2.28 3.51 -15.40
N LYS A 4 3.62 3.43 -15.31
CA LYS A 4 4.33 3.02 -14.09
C LYS A 4 4.03 3.92 -12.88
N ARG A 5 3.95 5.24 -13.09
CA ARG A 5 3.62 6.21 -12.03
C ARG A 5 2.17 6.07 -11.58
N THR A 6 1.25 5.85 -12.50
CA THR A 6 -0.17 5.63 -12.19
C THR A 6 -0.37 4.32 -11.40
N PHE A 7 0.28 3.23 -11.82
CA PHE A 7 0.24 1.97 -11.07
C PHE A 7 0.86 2.11 -9.68
N GLY A 8 1.99 2.81 -9.57
CA GLY A 8 2.61 3.09 -8.28
C GLY A 8 1.68 3.88 -7.34
N ALA A 9 1.00 4.90 -7.86
CA ALA A 9 0.03 5.70 -7.10
C ALA A 9 -1.16 4.85 -6.62
N ILE A 10 -1.75 4.03 -7.49
CA ILE A 10 -2.85 3.13 -7.13
C ILE A 10 -2.39 2.14 -6.04
N LEU A 11 -1.22 1.53 -6.23
CA LEU A 11 -0.67 0.56 -5.28
C LEU A 11 -0.38 1.18 -3.91
N SER A 12 0.15 2.41 -3.88
CA SER A 12 0.35 3.17 -2.65
C SER A 12 -0.97 3.48 -1.93
N VAL A 13 -2.01 3.90 -2.65
CA VAL A 13 -3.35 4.15 -2.07
C VAL A 13 -3.94 2.87 -1.49
N LEU A 14 -3.85 1.74 -2.21
CA LEU A 14 -4.29 0.44 -1.70
C LEU A 14 -3.52 0.01 -0.46
N GLY A 15 -2.20 0.23 -0.43
CA GLY A 15 -1.37 -0.03 0.74
C GLY A 15 -1.81 0.79 1.97
N ILE A 16 -2.09 2.08 1.79
CA ILE A 16 -2.60 2.96 2.85
C ILE A 16 -3.95 2.44 3.37
N ILE A 17 -4.89 2.10 2.48
CA ILE A 17 -6.20 1.57 2.88
C ILE A 17 -6.05 0.27 3.69
N GLY A 18 -5.16 -0.64 3.26
CA GLY A 18 -4.88 -1.89 3.98
C GLY A 18 -4.31 -1.64 5.38
N LEU A 19 -3.38 -0.70 5.53
CA LEU A 19 -2.81 -0.32 6.83
C LEU A 19 -3.85 0.33 7.74
N ILE A 20 -4.71 1.21 7.20
CA ILE A 20 -5.81 1.82 7.95
C ILE A 20 -6.79 0.73 8.41
N TYR A 21 -7.18 -0.20 7.55
CA TYR A 21 -8.06 -1.30 7.90
C TYR A 21 -7.50 -2.15 9.05
N THR A 22 -6.21 -2.52 8.98
CA THR A 22 -5.53 -3.22 10.06
C THR A 22 -5.54 -2.40 11.36
N GLY A 23 -5.21 -1.11 11.30
CA GLY A 23 -5.20 -0.24 12.48
C GLY A 23 -6.58 -0.12 13.14
N VAL A 24 -7.62 0.13 12.35
CA VAL A 24 -9.00 0.22 12.84
C VAL A 24 -9.46 -1.12 13.43
N GLY A 25 -9.17 -2.24 12.78
CA GLY A 25 -9.52 -3.57 13.27
C GLY A 25 -8.87 -3.89 14.62
N ILE A 26 -7.58 -3.55 14.79
CA ILE A 26 -6.87 -3.76 16.05
C ILE A 26 -7.48 -2.89 17.17
N VAL A 27 -7.74 -1.60 16.90
CA VAL A 27 -8.32 -0.66 17.89
C VAL A 27 -9.69 -1.12 18.35
N GLN A 28 -10.52 -1.62 17.43
CA GLN A 28 -11.87 -2.11 17.73
C GLN A 28 -11.89 -3.53 18.29
N GLN A 29 -10.74 -4.21 18.41
CA GLN A 29 -10.64 -5.64 18.76
C GLN A 29 -11.55 -6.54 17.91
N SER A 30 -11.78 -6.15 16.66
CA SER A 30 -12.77 -6.77 15.76
C SER A 30 -12.17 -7.77 14.77
N VAL A 31 -10.84 -7.91 14.77
CA VAL A 31 -10.10 -8.81 13.87
C VAL A 31 -9.16 -9.72 14.67
N GLN A 32 -9.01 -10.96 14.19
CA GLN A 32 -8.07 -11.91 14.79
C GLN A 32 -6.62 -11.46 14.54
N THR A 33 -5.74 -11.68 15.52
CA THR A 33 -4.33 -11.26 15.46
C THR A 33 -3.62 -11.72 14.19
N THR A 34 -3.82 -12.98 13.78
CA THR A 34 -3.24 -13.53 12.56
C THR A 34 -3.69 -12.76 11.31
N THR A 35 -4.98 -12.45 11.21
CA THR A 35 -5.55 -11.67 10.09
C THR A 35 -4.97 -10.27 10.08
N ALA A 36 -4.89 -9.61 11.23
CA ALA A 36 -4.32 -8.27 11.36
C ALA A 36 -2.85 -8.22 10.89
N ILE A 37 -2.04 -9.22 11.29
CA ILE A 37 -0.65 -9.33 10.88
C ILE A 37 -0.54 -9.53 9.36
N VAL A 38 -1.29 -10.48 8.81
CA VAL A 38 -1.23 -10.78 7.36
C VAL A 38 -1.64 -9.55 6.53
N VAL A 39 -2.79 -8.94 6.85
CA VAL A 39 -3.28 -7.77 6.11
C VAL A 39 -2.35 -6.56 6.32
N GLY A 40 -1.82 -6.36 7.53
CA GLY A 40 -0.89 -5.28 7.83
C GLY A 40 0.42 -5.40 7.06
N VAL A 41 1.01 -6.61 7.01
CA VAL A 41 2.24 -6.88 6.25
C VAL A 41 2.00 -6.69 4.75
N ILE A 42 0.89 -7.19 4.20
CA ILE A 42 0.55 -7.00 2.79
C ILE A 42 0.36 -5.51 2.47
N GLY A 43 -0.35 -4.77 3.33
CA GLY A 43 -0.53 -3.32 3.18
C GLY A 43 0.79 -2.56 3.18
N ALA A 44 1.71 -2.92 4.08
CA ALA A 44 3.05 -2.35 4.14
C ALA A 44 3.85 -2.64 2.86
N ILE A 45 3.85 -3.90 2.38
CA ILE A 45 4.52 -4.29 1.13
C ILE A 45 3.97 -3.46 -0.03
N PHE A 46 2.65 -3.37 -0.17
CA PHE A 46 2.01 -2.60 -1.24
C PHE A 46 2.39 -1.12 -1.18
N PHE A 47 2.38 -0.53 0.01
CA PHE A 47 2.78 0.87 0.20
C PHE A 47 4.22 1.11 -0.24
N PHE A 48 5.18 0.34 0.27
CA PHE A 48 6.60 0.52 -0.05
C PHE A 48 6.90 0.22 -1.52
N THR A 49 6.29 -0.82 -2.09
CA THR A 49 6.41 -1.13 -3.53
C THR A 49 5.83 -0.01 -4.38
N GLY A 50 4.65 0.52 -4.05
CA GLY A 50 4.03 1.63 -4.78
C GLY A 50 4.90 2.89 -4.78
N ILE A 51 5.44 3.27 -3.62
CA ILE A 51 6.36 4.41 -3.48
C ILE A 51 7.65 4.17 -4.28
N SER A 52 8.20 2.94 -4.24
CA SER A 52 9.37 2.58 -5.04
C SER A 52 9.12 2.73 -6.54
N LEU A 53 7.95 2.31 -7.04
CA LEU A 53 7.56 2.48 -8.45
C LEU A 53 7.46 3.96 -8.83
N ILE A 54 6.86 4.79 -7.97
CA ILE A 54 6.75 6.24 -8.20
C ILE A 54 8.15 6.87 -8.27
N ARG A 55 9.02 6.56 -7.28
CA ARG A 55 10.36 7.15 -7.16
C ARG A 55 11.32 6.72 -8.28
N ASN A 56 11.20 5.48 -8.75
CA ASN A 56 12.05 4.93 -9.81
C ASN A 56 11.50 5.19 -11.22
N THR A 57 10.35 5.85 -11.35
CA THR A 57 9.86 6.34 -12.64
C THR A 57 10.49 7.71 -12.91
N ALA A 58 11.62 7.73 -13.61
CA ALA A 58 12.06 8.94 -14.29
C ALA A 58 10.98 9.29 -15.33
N ASP A 59 10.54 10.55 -15.38
CA ASP A 59 9.68 11.02 -16.46
C ASP A 59 10.49 10.98 -17.77
N THR A 60 10.55 9.81 -18.40
CA THR A 60 11.03 9.64 -19.77
C THR A 60 9.95 10.19 -20.70
N ALA A 61 9.74 11.50 -20.66
CA ALA A 61 9.21 12.22 -21.79
C ALA A 61 10.38 12.32 -22.79
N LYS A 62 10.53 11.27 -23.59
CA LYS A 62 11.21 11.37 -24.88
C LYS A 62 10.14 11.44 -25.95
#